data_AF-A0AB40CNF9-F1
#
_entry.id   AF-A0AB40CNF9-F1
#
_cell.length_a   1.000
_cell.length_b   1.000
_cell.length_c   1.000
_cell.angle_alpha   90.00
_cell.angle_beta   90.00
_cell.angle_gamma   90.00
#
_symmetry.space_group_name_H-M   'P 1'
#
loop_
_entity.id
_entity.type
_entity.pdbx_description
1 polymer ?
#
loop_
_entity_poly.entity_id
_entity_poly.type
_entity_poly.pdbx_seq_one_letter_code
_entity_poly.pdbx_strand_id
1 'polypeptide(L)'
;MGCSTIIGVMVMALLVLQLHSTTLADGKWCVASANATDGPLQEALDWACSPNGGAANCSDIQETGTCYIPNTVKDHASYAFNSYWQLHRDEDDSCNFNGLAIETSTDPSHDNCHFSSTAGAAKLEQEEKEQTVK
;
A
#
# COMPACT_ATOMS: atom_id res chain seq x y z
N MET A 1 34.36 -41.79 -4.69
CA MET A 1 32.89 -41.53 -4.79
C MET A 1 32.52 -40.06 -4.55
N GLY A 2 33.39 -39.07 -4.82
CA GLY A 2 33.19 -37.67 -4.37
C GLY A 2 33.13 -36.58 -5.44
N CYS A 3 32.97 -36.92 -6.73
CA CYS A 3 32.93 -35.91 -7.80
C CYS A 3 31.50 -35.75 -8.39
N SER A 4 30.71 -36.82 -8.40
CA SER A 4 29.34 -36.81 -8.94
C SER A 4 28.33 -36.07 -8.06
N THR A 5 28.58 -35.95 -6.76
CA THR A 5 27.69 -35.22 -5.85
C THR A 5 27.83 -33.70 -6.00
N ILE A 6 29.03 -33.20 -6.29
CA ILE A 6 29.30 -31.75 -6.42
C ILE A 6 28.61 -31.17 -7.64
N ILE A 7 28.63 -31.88 -8.78
CA ILE A 7 27.96 -31.46 -10.01
C ILE A 7 26.43 -31.41 -9.79
N GLY A 8 25.87 -32.39 -9.08
CA GLY A 8 24.45 -32.42 -8.74
C GLY A 8 24.01 -31.27 -7.83
N VAL A 9 24.83 -30.89 -6.85
CA VAL A 9 24.56 -29.74 -5.97
C VAL A 9 24.61 -28.42 -6.73
N MET A 10 25.54 -28.27 -7.69
CA MET A 10 25.64 -27.08 -8.52
C MET A 10 24.46 -26.95 -9.50
N VAL A 11 24.00 -28.05 -10.10
CA VAL A 11 22.81 -28.05 -10.98
C VAL A 11 21.53 -27.78 -10.17
N MET A 12 21.41 -28.33 -8.97
CA MET A 12 20.29 -28.02 -8.06
C MET A 12 20.34 -26.56 -7.60
N ALA A 13 21.51 -26.00 -7.27
CA ALA A 13 21.65 -24.59 -6.92
C ALA A 13 21.31 -23.65 -8.08
N LEU A 14 21.69 -24.01 -9.32
CA LEU A 14 21.33 -23.26 -10.53
C LEU A 14 19.83 -23.33 -10.84
N LEU A 15 19.16 -24.45 -10.54
CA LEU A 15 17.70 -24.59 -10.65
C LEU A 15 16.96 -23.80 -9.54
N VAL A 16 17.54 -23.67 -8.34
CA VAL A 16 16.98 -22.89 -7.23
C VAL A 16 17.13 -21.37 -7.45
N LEU A 17 18.20 -20.92 -8.13
CA LEU A 17 18.43 -19.49 -8.44
C LEU A 17 17.50 -18.92 -9.53
N GLN A 18 16.72 -19.75 -10.23
CA GLN A 18 15.76 -19.31 -11.24
C GLN A 18 14.33 -19.14 -10.68
N LEU A 19 14.09 -19.48 -9.40
CA LEU A 19 12.86 -19.15 -8.68
C LEU A 19 12.92 -17.72 -8.11
N HIS A 20 13.15 -16.74 -8.98
CA HIS A 20 12.70 -15.39 -8.67
C HIS A 20 11.25 -15.34 -9.14
N SER A 21 10.33 -15.54 -8.21
CA SER A 21 8.92 -15.23 -8.43
C SER A 21 8.86 -13.78 -8.92
N THR A 22 8.62 -13.56 -10.21
CA THR A 22 8.12 -12.26 -10.68
C THR A 22 6.70 -12.18 -10.17
N THR A 23 6.57 -11.88 -8.89
CA THR A 23 5.31 -11.42 -8.31
C THR A 23 5.01 -10.13 -9.03
N LEU A 24 4.07 -10.17 -9.98
CA LEU A 24 3.35 -8.97 -10.35
C LEU A 24 2.75 -8.49 -9.04
N ALA A 25 3.36 -7.46 -8.46
CA ALA A 25 2.93 -6.96 -7.17
C ALA A 25 1.55 -6.36 -7.39
N ASP A 26 0.50 -7.13 -7.13
CA ASP A 26 -0.85 -6.61 -7.08
C ASP A 26 -0.93 -5.72 -5.84
N GLY A 27 -0.97 -4.42 -6.07
CA GLY A 27 -1.16 -3.45 -5.00
C GLY A 27 -2.48 -3.74 -4.28
N LYS A 28 -2.45 -3.68 -2.96
CA LYS A 28 -3.68 -3.57 -2.18
C LYS A 28 -3.73 -2.20 -1.53
N TRP A 29 -4.93 -1.67 -1.34
CA TRP A 29 -5.20 -0.44 -0.62
C TRP A 29 -6.29 -0.63 0.41
N CYS A 30 -6.31 0.22 1.42
CA CYS A 30 -7.39 0.31 2.40
C CYS A 30 -8.18 1.58 2.14
N VAL A 31 -9.47 1.48 1.87
CA VAL A 31 -10.32 2.62 1.51
C VAL A 31 -11.57 2.67 2.36
N ALA A 32 -12.19 3.84 2.50
CA ALA A 32 -13.42 3.98 3.25
C ALA A 32 -14.57 3.20 2.57
N SER A 33 -15.32 2.46 3.39
CA SER A 33 -16.47 1.67 2.96
C SER A 33 -17.53 2.56 2.32
N ALA A 34 -18.21 2.06 1.28
CA ALA A 34 -19.34 2.76 0.67
C ALA A 34 -20.54 2.90 1.62
N ASN A 35 -20.62 2.06 2.66
CA ASN A 35 -21.68 2.08 3.65
C ASN A 35 -21.33 2.92 4.89
N ALA A 36 -20.11 3.49 4.97
CA ALA A 36 -19.72 4.33 6.07
C ALA A 36 -20.46 5.68 6.02
N THR A 37 -20.95 6.13 7.16
CA THR A 37 -21.58 7.45 7.31
C THR A 37 -20.56 8.47 7.79
N ASP A 38 -20.70 9.72 7.35
CA ASP A 38 -19.71 10.80 7.59
C ASP A 38 -19.34 11.01 9.07
N GLY A 39 -20.27 10.86 10.02
CA GLY A 39 -20.00 11.08 11.44
C GLY A 39 -18.91 10.14 12.01
N PRO A 40 -19.17 8.82 12.07
CA PRO A 40 -18.16 7.83 12.46
C PRO A 40 -16.89 7.88 11.60
N LEU A 41 -17.03 8.20 10.30
CA LEU A 41 -15.91 8.29 9.38
C LEU A 41 -14.99 9.46 9.71
N GLN A 42 -15.55 10.62 10.08
CA GLN A 42 -14.79 11.78 10.54
C GLN A 42 -14.06 11.48 11.85
N GLU A 43 -14.72 10.82 12.81
CA GLU A 43 -14.08 10.43 14.08
C GLU A 43 -12.87 9.51 13.84
N ALA A 44 -13.02 8.53 12.95
CA ALA A 44 -11.94 7.63 12.58
C ALA A 44 -10.82 8.33 11.80
N LEU A 45 -11.16 9.27 10.90
CA LEU A 45 -10.20 10.11 10.19
C LEU A 45 -9.40 10.98 11.17
N ASP A 46 -10.07 11.67 12.09
CA ASP A 46 -9.44 12.50 13.11
C ASP A 46 -8.49 11.68 14.00
N TRP A 47 -8.87 10.45 14.34
CA TRP A 47 -8.00 9.52 15.06
C TRP A 47 -6.79 9.10 14.22
N ALA A 48 -6.97 8.75 12.94
CA ALA A 48 -5.89 8.32 12.06
C ALA A 48 -4.84 9.44 11.87
N CYS A 49 -5.29 10.68 11.73
CA CYS A 49 -4.46 11.87 11.56
C CYS A 49 -3.88 12.42 12.86
N SER A 50 -4.39 11.99 14.02
CA SER A 50 -3.89 12.46 15.31
C SER A 50 -2.43 12.06 15.52
N PRO A 51 -1.57 12.96 16.02
CA PRO A 51 -0.16 12.66 16.29
C PRO A 51 0.06 11.48 17.25
N ASN A 52 -0.94 11.16 18.09
CA ASN A 52 -0.90 10.07 19.06
C ASN A 52 -1.86 8.92 18.71
N GLY A 53 -2.44 8.94 17.51
CA GLY A 53 -3.41 7.95 17.03
C GLY A 53 -2.76 6.99 16.04
N GLY A 54 -3.21 7.05 14.79
CA GLY A 54 -2.75 6.14 13.73
C GLY A 54 -1.40 6.50 13.11
N ALA A 55 -0.88 7.72 13.29
CA ALA A 55 0.32 8.18 12.58
C ALA A 55 0.19 8.09 11.04
N ALA A 56 -1.03 8.25 10.51
CA ALA A 56 -1.25 8.39 9.08
C ALA A 56 -0.67 9.70 8.55
N ASN A 57 -0.21 9.72 7.29
CA ASN A 57 0.15 10.97 6.63
C ASN A 57 -1.11 11.67 6.12
N CYS A 58 -1.56 12.67 6.88
CA CYS A 58 -2.72 13.49 6.52
C CYS A 58 -2.35 14.84 5.91
N SER A 59 -1.09 15.05 5.52
CA SER A 59 -0.64 16.31 4.92
C SER A 59 -1.26 16.54 3.54
N ASP A 60 -1.41 15.47 2.76
CA ASP A 60 -1.88 15.55 1.36
C ASP A 60 -3.39 15.72 1.23
N ILE A 61 -4.15 15.51 2.32
CA ILE A 61 -5.60 15.76 2.37
C ILE A 61 -5.96 17.12 2.96
N GLN A 62 -4.97 17.92 3.41
CA GLN A 62 -5.23 19.31 3.83
C GLN A 62 -5.51 20.20 2.62
N GLU A 63 -6.03 21.41 2.83
CA GLU A 63 -6.41 22.36 1.76
C GLU A 63 -5.33 22.60 0.69
N THR A 64 -4.04 22.47 1.04
CA THR A 64 -2.90 22.64 0.12
C THR A 64 -2.36 21.33 -0.44
N GLY A 65 -2.93 20.21 -0.06
CA GLY A 65 -2.49 18.87 -0.42
C GLY A 65 -3.02 18.41 -1.77
N THR A 66 -2.35 17.42 -2.36
CA THR A 66 -2.70 16.88 -3.69
C THR A 66 -3.97 16.01 -3.68
N CYS A 67 -4.36 15.50 -2.52
CA CYS A 67 -5.53 14.67 -2.27
C CYS A 67 -6.68 15.42 -1.60
N TYR A 68 -6.68 16.75 -1.62
CA TYR A 68 -7.77 17.54 -1.04
C TYR A 68 -9.08 17.42 -1.83
N ILE A 69 -9.01 17.25 -3.16
CA ILE A 69 -10.16 17.15 -4.05
C ILE A 69 -10.33 15.69 -4.48
N PRO A 70 -11.53 15.09 -4.30
CA PRO A 70 -12.77 15.71 -3.82
C PRO A 70 -12.74 16.03 -2.32
N ASN A 71 -13.27 17.19 -1.93
CA ASN A 71 -13.37 17.60 -0.53
C ASN A 71 -14.56 16.90 0.14
N THR A 72 -14.45 15.58 0.32
CA THR A 72 -15.40 14.79 1.09
C THR A 72 -14.69 14.03 2.20
N VAL A 73 -15.40 13.81 3.31
CA VAL A 73 -14.88 13.04 4.44
C VAL A 73 -14.46 11.64 3.98
N LYS A 74 -15.17 11.06 3.03
CA LYS A 74 -14.89 9.71 2.52
C LYS A 74 -13.60 9.63 1.72
N ASP A 75 -13.32 10.61 0.87
CA ASP A 75 -12.09 10.64 0.06
C ASP A 75 -10.88 10.89 0.97
N HIS A 76 -10.98 11.84 1.90
CA HIS A 76 -9.94 12.13 2.88
C HIS A 76 -9.68 10.94 3.83
N ALA A 77 -10.74 10.30 4.33
CA ALA A 77 -10.64 9.08 5.14
C ALA A 77 -10.01 7.93 4.37
N SER A 78 -10.36 7.73 3.10
CA SER A 78 -9.74 6.67 2.29
C SER A 78 -8.23 6.85 2.19
N TYR A 79 -7.76 8.07 1.95
CA TYR A 79 -6.34 8.36 1.88
C TYR A 79 -5.63 8.13 3.22
N ALA A 80 -6.20 8.67 4.31
CA ALA A 80 -5.63 8.52 5.65
C ALA A 80 -5.60 7.05 6.11
N PHE A 81 -6.68 6.30 5.88
CA PHE A 81 -6.77 4.88 6.21
C PHE A 81 -5.78 4.05 5.41
N ASN A 82 -5.61 4.34 4.11
CA ASN A 82 -4.57 3.71 3.34
C ASN A 82 -3.19 3.99 3.93
N SER A 83 -2.86 5.27 4.20
CA SER A 83 -1.55 5.62 4.76
C SER A 83 -1.27 4.93 6.10
N TYR A 84 -2.26 4.86 6.99
CA TYR A 84 -2.18 4.09 8.23
C TYR A 84 -1.92 2.61 7.96
N TRP A 85 -2.74 2.02 7.09
CA TRP A 85 -2.72 0.59 6.81
C TRP A 85 -1.41 0.15 6.16
N GLN A 86 -0.82 0.97 5.28
CA GLN A 86 0.49 0.67 4.69
C GLN A 86 1.59 0.49 5.75
N LEU A 87 1.49 1.19 6.89
CA LEU A 87 2.46 1.10 7.99
C LEU A 87 2.19 -0.11 8.91
N HIS A 88 0.94 -0.56 9.01
CA HIS A 88 0.50 -1.59 9.95
C HIS A 88 -0.02 -2.84 9.23
N ARG A 89 0.46 -3.13 8.01
CA ARG A 89 -0.02 -4.26 7.19
C ARG A 89 0.12 -5.62 7.83
N ASP A 90 1.11 -5.76 8.70
CA ASP A 90 1.39 -7.01 9.41
C ASP A 90 0.44 -7.22 10.59
N GLU A 91 -0.32 -6.19 10.98
CA GLU A 91 -1.37 -6.30 11.99
C GLU A 91 -2.66 -6.78 11.36
N ASP A 92 -3.18 -7.90 11.89
CA ASP A 92 -4.49 -8.40 11.54
C ASP A 92 -5.55 -7.32 11.80
N ASP A 93 -6.47 -7.16 10.85
CA ASP A 93 -7.63 -6.25 10.97
C ASP A 93 -7.30 -4.73 10.99
N SER A 94 -6.08 -4.36 10.64
CA SER A 94 -5.62 -2.95 10.55
C SER A 94 -6.41 -2.10 9.54
N CYS A 95 -7.11 -2.71 8.57
CA CYS A 95 -8.00 -2.03 7.61
C CYS A 95 -9.49 -2.06 8.01
N ASN A 96 -9.83 -2.38 9.26
CA ASN A 96 -11.24 -2.50 9.66
C ASN A 96 -11.86 -1.14 10.01
N PHE A 97 -11.17 -0.31 10.80
CA PHE A 97 -11.68 0.98 11.31
C PHE A 97 -13.11 0.85 11.86
N ASN A 98 -13.41 -0.18 12.65
CA ASN A 98 -14.77 -0.49 13.15
C ASN A 98 -15.84 -0.71 12.05
N GLY A 99 -15.44 -1.27 10.91
CA GLY A 99 -16.28 -1.57 9.74
C GLY A 99 -16.40 -0.39 8.78
N LEU A 100 -15.64 0.69 9.00
CA LEU A 100 -15.67 1.90 8.19
C LEU A 100 -14.74 1.84 7.00
N ALA A 101 -13.86 0.84 6.91
CA ALA A 101 -12.92 0.66 5.83
C ALA A 101 -12.92 -0.78 5.27
N ILE A 102 -12.44 -0.91 4.03
CA ILE A 102 -12.34 -2.18 3.30
C ILE A 102 -11.04 -2.25 2.50
N GLU A 103 -10.49 -3.45 2.37
CA GLU A 103 -9.40 -3.71 1.44
C GLU A 103 -9.90 -3.73 -0.01
N THR A 104 -9.13 -3.13 -0.91
CA THR A 104 -9.34 -3.18 -2.36
C THR A 104 -8.03 -3.55 -3.07
N SER A 105 -8.14 -4.34 -4.13
CA SER A 105 -7.05 -4.59 -5.09
C SER A 105 -7.11 -3.66 -6.31
N THR A 106 -8.07 -2.73 -6.33
CA THR A 106 -8.20 -1.71 -7.37
C THR A 106 -7.57 -0.43 -6.86
N ASP A 107 -6.63 0.12 -7.63
CA ASP A 107 -5.95 1.38 -7.30
C ASP A 107 -6.98 2.52 -7.17
N PRO A 108 -7.16 3.11 -5.97
CA PRO A 108 -8.08 4.21 -5.74
C PRO A 108 -7.49 5.58 -6.13
N SER A 109 -6.25 5.63 -6.62
CA SER A 109 -5.61 6.87 -7.05
C SER A 109 -6.37 7.55 -8.19
N HIS A 110 -6.45 8.87 -8.14
CA HIS A 110 -7.12 9.69 -9.16
C HIS A 110 -6.43 11.06 -9.29
N ASP A 111 -6.43 11.62 -10.50
CA ASP A 111 -5.79 12.91 -10.81
C ASP A 111 -4.34 12.99 -10.26
N ASN A 112 -4.09 13.91 -9.32
CA ASN A 112 -2.80 14.08 -8.63
C ASN A 112 -2.77 13.41 -7.24
N CYS A 113 -3.86 12.73 -6.84
CA CYS A 113 -3.93 12.01 -5.59
C CYS A 113 -3.47 10.57 -5.79
N HIS A 114 -2.27 10.26 -5.31
CA HIS A 114 -1.67 8.93 -5.43
C HIS A 114 -1.67 8.20 -4.10
N PHE A 115 -2.32 7.05 -4.07
CA PHE A 115 -2.34 6.19 -2.89
C PHE A 115 -1.10 5.30 -2.87
N SER A 116 -0.29 5.43 -1.83
CA SER A 116 0.85 4.55 -1.60
C SER A 116 0.42 3.09 -1.58
N SER A 117 1.19 2.20 -2.21
CA SER A 117 1.10 0.75 -2.06
C SER A 117 2.49 0.13 -2.07
N THR A 118 2.63 -1.04 -1.46
CA THR A 118 3.87 -1.83 -1.50
C THR A 118 4.27 -2.21 -2.93
N ALA A 119 3.29 -2.45 -3.81
CA ALA A 119 3.50 -2.61 -5.24
C ALA A 119 3.97 -1.33 -5.93
N GLY A 120 3.39 -0.18 -5.59
CA GLY A 120 3.79 1.14 -6.09
C GLY A 120 5.20 1.52 -5.64
N ALA A 121 5.59 1.21 -4.41
CA ALA A 121 6.95 1.41 -3.91
C ALA A 121 7.97 0.55 -4.69
N ALA A 122 7.65 -0.73 -4.91
CA ALA A 122 8.46 -1.61 -5.76
C ALA A 122 8.48 -1.20 -7.25
N LYS A 123 7.42 -0.52 -7.73
CA LYS A 123 7.34 0.01 -9.08
C LYS A 123 8.17 1.29 -9.26
N LEU A 124 8.21 2.19 -8.27
CA LEU A 124 9.08 3.37 -8.30
C LEU A 124 10.57 2.98 -8.29
N GLU A 125 10.93 1.92 -7.55
CA GLU A 125 12.28 1.32 -7.62
C GLU A 125 12.59 0.64 -8.97
N GLN A 126 11.56 0.20 -9.71
CA GLN A 126 11.71 -0.35 -11.06
C GLN A 126 11.76 0.75 -12.14
N GLU A 127 11.03 1.85 -11.98
CA GLU A 127 11.09 3.03 -12.86
C GLU A 127 12.46 3.74 -12.78
N GLU A 128 13.13 3.73 -11.62
CA GLU A 128 14.52 4.22 -11.51
C GLU A 128 15.53 3.31 -12.25
N LYS A 129 15.22 2.01 -12.42
CA LYS A 129 16.09 1.07 -13.14
C LYS A 129 15.94 1.10 -14.66
N GLU A 130 14.80 1.53 -15.21
CA GLU A 130 14.64 1.67 -16.66
C GLU A 130 15.22 2.99 -17.21
N GLN A 131 15.54 3.96 -16.35
CA GLN A 131 16.17 5.22 -16.77
C GLN A 131 17.70 5.15 -16.86
N THR A 132 18.32 4.01 -16.49
CA THR A 132 19.76 3.75 -16.67
C THR A 132 20.05 2.88 -17.90
N VAL A 133 19.09 2.80 -18.83
CA VAL A 133 19.29 2.21 -20.17
C VAL A 133 18.87 3.25 -21.22
N LYS A 134 19.54 4.39 -21.24
CA LYS A 134 19.65 5.24 -22.43
C LYS A 134 21.00 5.92 -22.49
#